data_AF-A0A8I7B0G1-F1
#
_entry.id   AF-A0A8I7B0G1-F1
#
_cell.length_a   1.000
_cell.length_b   1.000
_cell.length_c   1.000
_cell.angle_alpha   90.00
_cell.angle_beta   90.00
_cell.angle_gamma   90.00
#
_symmetry.space_group_name_H-M   'P 1'
#
loop_
_entity.id
_entity.type
_entity.pdbx_description
1 polymer ?
#
loop_
_entity_poly.entity_id
_entity_poly.type
_entity_poly.pdbx_seq_one_letter_code
_entity_poly.pdbx_strand_id
1 'polypeptide(L)'
;MPFQYSRRFSALYKEASPLQNCRRQTTRSGPLHLEMKKSTSIQQVVSFAVLLANAIVGRCSLEVWPPFEGHLEYLQPGVALASSRNSLSSYVAHKAWIPGDDNNYYYGVEATLDVYGFNLQPGQLTEGGVWIASTGDGHPIPDNGIQIGWHIYPGMHKDSRTHFYVGWGAKGSPDKGCFNMVCPGFRKTSSSIAPGDVIDPVSSINGTKQYITVRVFKDKSSGDWHVHYGLNGPPKPVGYFPKSLLPAMIDRPVLLRFGGYAARKKPAPNPPMGNGYVPLSSTAALVSNLKLIDADGNDHIVNTDLPYFVTSKQCYPLSVVDSGQFFYGGPGCVDN
;
A
#
# COMPACT_ATOMS: atom_id res chain seq x y z
N MET A 1 -45.62 8.86 41.98
CA MET A 1 -44.13 8.90 41.95
C MET A 1 -43.61 7.61 42.56
N PRO A 2 -42.54 6.97 42.05
CA PRO A 2 -42.27 6.53 40.67
C PRO A 2 -42.03 5.00 40.59
N PHE A 3 -42.41 4.37 39.48
CA PHE A 3 -41.57 3.73 38.45
C PHE A 3 -40.48 2.73 38.89
N GLN A 4 -40.69 1.46 38.52
CA GLN A 4 -39.67 0.41 38.40
C GLN A 4 -38.81 0.65 37.14
N TYR A 5 -37.49 0.52 37.29
CA TYR A 5 -36.57 0.33 36.17
C TYR A 5 -35.65 -0.87 36.41
N SER A 6 -35.61 -1.70 35.37
CA SER A 6 -34.66 -2.75 35.00
C SER A 6 -33.20 -2.49 35.39
N ARG A 7 -32.51 -3.56 35.83
CA ARG A 7 -31.10 -3.90 35.49
C ARG A 7 -30.74 -5.30 36.01
N ARG A 8 -30.45 -6.24 35.10
CA ARG A 8 -29.25 -7.11 35.10
C ARG A 8 -29.31 -8.09 33.93
N PHE A 9 -28.42 -7.85 32.98
CA PHE A 9 -27.99 -8.81 31.96
C PHE A 9 -27.35 -10.03 32.63
N SER A 10 -27.73 -11.24 32.22
CA SER A 10 -26.88 -12.40 32.34
C SER A 10 -27.20 -13.42 31.26
N ALA A 11 -26.13 -13.94 30.67
CA ALA A 11 -25.99 -15.18 29.90
C ALA A 11 -26.76 -15.31 28.57
N LEU A 12 -25.99 -15.47 27.48
CA LEU A 12 -25.99 -16.69 26.67
C LEU A 12 -24.84 -16.61 25.63
N TYR A 13 -23.71 -17.21 25.99
CA TYR A 13 -22.75 -17.78 25.04
C TYR A 13 -23.30 -19.17 24.67
N LYS A 14 -23.55 -19.43 23.38
CA LYS A 14 -23.48 -20.77 22.79
C LYS A 14 -23.42 -20.68 21.27
N GLU A 15 -22.25 -21.06 20.76
CA GLU A 15 -21.90 -21.66 19.46
C GLU A 15 -22.95 -21.67 18.34
N ALA A 16 -22.56 -21.10 17.19
CA ALA A 16 -22.98 -21.57 15.87
C ALA A 16 -21.92 -21.22 14.83
N SER A 17 -21.10 -22.20 14.43
CA SER A 17 -20.39 -22.20 13.14
C SER A 17 -21.42 -22.32 12.01
N PRO A 18 -21.21 -21.67 10.85
CA PRO A 18 -21.45 -22.43 9.62
C PRO A 18 -20.50 -22.05 8.48
N LEU A 19 -19.58 -22.96 8.15
CA LEU A 19 -19.21 -23.27 6.77
C LEU A 19 -19.83 -24.62 6.45
N GLN A 20 -21.01 -24.64 5.81
CA GLN A 20 -21.44 -25.79 5.01
C GLN A 20 -22.72 -25.48 4.23
N ASN A 21 -22.68 -25.81 2.93
CA ASN A 21 -23.78 -26.05 2.00
C ASN A 21 -24.33 -24.86 1.18
N CYS A 22 -23.54 -24.38 0.21
CA CYS A 22 -24.11 -23.92 -1.06
C CYS A 22 -24.49 -25.15 -1.92
N ARG A 23 -25.78 -25.51 -1.94
CA ARG A 23 -26.34 -26.45 -2.93
C ARG A 23 -27.41 -25.71 -3.74
N ARG A 24 -27.30 -25.70 -5.07
CA ARG A 24 -28.30 -25.16 -6.01
C ARG A 24 -29.68 -25.76 -5.73
N GLN A 25 -30.67 -24.93 -5.44
CA GLN A 25 -32.08 -25.28 -5.63
C GLN A 25 -32.80 -24.13 -6.34
N THR A 26 -33.26 -24.44 -7.55
CA THR A 26 -34.20 -23.67 -8.35
C THR A 26 -35.62 -23.75 -7.76
N THR A 27 -36.34 -22.62 -7.71
CA THR A 27 -37.75 -22.40 -8.14
C THR A 27 -38.62 -21.55 -7.20
N ARG A 28 -39.46 -20.74 -7.88
CA ARG A 28 -40.74 -20.09 -7.54
C ARG A 28 -40.76 -18.66 -6.93
N SER A 29 -41.22 -17.77 -7.80
CA SER A 29 -41.66 -16.39 -7.66
C SER A 29 -42.99 -16.23 -6.89
N GLY A 30 -43.05 -15.24 -6.01
CA GLY A 30 -44.29 -14.64 -5.48
C GLY A 30 -44.02 -13.17 -5.09
N PRO A 31 -44.98 -12.23 -5.25
CA PRO A 31 -44.72 -10.81 -5.08
C PRO A 31 -44.82 -10.41 -3.59
N LEU A 32 -43.81 -9.69 -3.08
CA LEU A 32 -43.84 -9.02 -1.78
C LEU A 32 -44.24 -7.55 -2.00
N HIS A 33 -45.42 -7.17 -1.51
CA HIS A 33 -45.82 -5.77 -1.33
C HIS A 33 -45.18 -5.22 -0.05
N LEU A 34 -44.43 -4.11 -0.15
CA LEU A 34 -43.98 -3.34 1.01
C LEU A 34 -44.59 -1.93 0.96
N GLU A 35 -45.38 -1.59 1.98
CA GLU A 35 -45.81 -0.21 2.25
C GLU A 35 -44.63 0.62 2.77
N MET A 36 -44.40 1.79 2.16
CA MET A 36 -43.36 2.74 2.58
C MET A 36 -43.93 3.76 3.57
N LYS A 37 -43.51 3.70 4.85
CA LYS A 37 -43.67 4.83 5.77
C LYS A 37 -42.64 5.91 5.43
N LYS A 38 -43.14 7.10 5.07
CA LYS A 38 -42.36 8.31 4.76
C LYS A 38 -41.59 8.79 6.00
N SER A 39 -40.28 8.53 6.04
CA SER A 39 -39.24 9.43 6.59
C SER A 39 -37.95 8.63 6.71
N THR A 40 -37.03 8.77 5.74
CA THR A 40 -35.61 8.42 5.94
C THR A 40 -34.67 8.96 4.86
N SER A 41 -33.46 9.29 5.31
CA SER A 41 -32.32 9.91 4.61
C SER A 41 -31.88 9.16 3.34
N ILE A 42 -31.33 9.91 2.37
CA ILE A 42 -30.80 9.41 1.09
C ILE A 42 -29.79 8.25 1.28
N GLN A 43 -29.03 8.21 2.39
CA GLN A 43 -28.12 7.09 2.70
C GLN A 43 -28.84 5.75 2.92
N GLN A 44 -30.08 5.76 3.43
CA GLN A 44 -30.84 4.52 3.64
C GLN A 44 -31.47 4.02 2.34
N VAL A 45 -31.87 4.92 1.43
CA VAL A 45 -32.40 4.54 0.11
C VAL A 45 -31.33 3.84 -0.75
N VAL A 46 -30.09 4.32 -0.71
CA VAL A 46 -28.96 3.68 -1.40
C VAL A 46 -28.66 2.29 -0.84
N SER A 47 -28.74 2.13 0.48
CA SER A 47 -28.52 0.83 1.14
C SER A 47 -29.60 -0.20 0.78
N PHE A 48 -30.86 0.22 0.67
CA PHE A 48 -31.98 -0.66 0.31
C PHE A 48 -32.01 -1.01 -1.19
N ALA A 49 -31.61 -0.11 -2.08
CA ALA A 49 -31.53 -0.39 -3.52
C ALA A 49 -30.45 -1.46 -3.84
N VAL A 50 -29.33 -1.43 -3.13
CA VAL A 50 -28.25 -2.43 -3.25
C VAL A 50 -28.68 -3.79 -2.70
N LEU A 51 -29.43 -3.82 -1.60
CA LEU A 51 -29.98 -5.05 -1.02
C LEU A 51 -30.98 -5.75 -1.96
N LEU A 52 -31.83 -4.99 -2.68
CA LEU A 52 -32.79 -5.58 -3.61
C LEU A 52 -32.12 -6.14 -4.87
N ALA A 53 -31.07 -5.48 -5.37
CA ALA A 53 -30.31 -5.97 -6.54
C ALA A 53 -29.58 -7.29 -6.24
N ASN A 54 -29.05 -7.45 -5.02
CA ASN A 54 -28.29 -8.64 -4.63
C ASN A 54 -29.16 -9.89 -4.40
N ALA A 55 -30.44 -9.71 -4.02
CA ALA A 55 -31.38 -10.83 -3.86
C ALA A 55 -31.83 -11.45 -5.20
N ILE A 56 -31.77 -10.71 -6.31
CA ILE A 56 -32.26 -11.17 -7.62
C ILE A 56 -31.18 -11.94 -8.40
N VAL A 57 -29.89 -11.69 -8.15
CA VAL A 57 -28.77 -12.21 -8.98
C VAL A 57 -28.00 -13.36 -8.30
N GLY A 58 -28.31 -13.73 -7.05
CA GLY A 58 -27.67 -14.88 -6.39
C GLY A 58 -26.14 -14.78 -6.28
N ARG A 59 -25.58 -13.56 -6.26
CA ARG A 59 -24.16 -13.33 -6.01
C ARG A 59 -23.96 -13.17 -4.50
N CYS A 60 -23.20 -14.07 -3.90
CA CYS A 60 -22.59 -13.81 -2.60
C CYS A 60 -21.74 -12.54 -2.72
N SER A 61 -22.05 -11.62 -1.82
CA SER A 61 -21.46 -10.31 -1.57
C SER A 61 -19.98 -10.17 -1.90
N LEU A 62 -19.66 -9.13 -2.69
CA LEU A 62 -18.43 -8.35 -2.53
C LEU A 62 -18.49 -7.70 -1.13
N GLU A 63 -17.80 -8.28 -0.16
CA GLU A 63 -17.46 -7.56 1.06
C GLU A 63 -16.63 -6.35 0.66
N VAL A 64 -17.16 -5.16 0.93
CA VAL A 64 -16.38 -3.92 0.89
C VAL A 64 -15.52 -3.94 2.16
N TRP A 65 -14.28 -4.38 2.02
CA TRP A 65 -13.29 -4.39 3.11
C TRP A 65 -13.09 -2.96 3.66
N PRO A 66 -12.96 -2.77 5.00
CA PRO A 66 -12.70 -1.45 5.60
C PRO A 66 -11.33 -0.88 5.17
N PRO A 67 -11.13 0.45 5.30
CA PRO A 67 -10.17 1.18 4.47
C PRO A 67 -8.71 0.81 4.75
N PHE A 68 -7.97 0.63 3.65
CA PHE A 68 -6.56 0.28 3.47
C PHE A 68 -5.53 1.28 4.08
N GLU A 69 -5.92 2.00 5.13
CA GLU A 69 -5.31 3.24 5.62
C GLU A 69 -3.98 3.07 6.39
N GLY A 70 -3.78 1.95 7.12
CA GLY A 70 -2.74 1.87 8.16
C GLY A 70 -1.43 1.14 7.83
N HIS A 71 -1.38 0.30 6.79
CA HIS A 71 -0.24 -0.64 6.61
C HIS A 71 1.07 0.02 6.16
N LEU A 72 1.03 1.25 5.65
CA LEU A 72 2.22 1.93 5.12
C LEU A 72 3.05 2.58 6.22
N GLU A 73 2.39 3.19 7.21
CA GLU A 73 3.05 3.75 8.40
C GLU A 73 3.79 2.67 9.21
N TYR A 74 3.30 1.43 9.18
CA TYR A 74 3.95 0.29 9.83
C TYR A 74 5.25 -0.14 9.14
N LEU A 75 5.32 0.02 7.81
CA LEU A 75 6.50 -0.34 7.01
C LEU A 75 7.59 0.73 7.05
N GLN A 76 7.48 1.72 7.94
CA GLN A 76 8.44 2.79 8.12
C GLN A 76 9.27 2.57 9.41
N PRO A 77 10.14 1.54 9.46
CA PRO A 77 10.85 1.14 10.65
C PRO A 77 11.83 2.23 11.08
N GLY A 78 11.71 2.70 12.32
CA GLY A 78 12.66 3.68 12.82
C GLY A 78 12.49 5.08 12.21
N VAL A 79 11.29 5.45 11.78
CA VAL A 79 10.88 6.87 11.86
C VAL A 79 10.83 7.23 13.36
N ALA A 80 12.01 7.33 13.98
CA ALA A 80 12.27 7.84 15.31
C ALA A 80 12.12 9.37 15.31
N LEU A 81 11.04 9.85 14.68
CA LEU A 81 10.50 11.18 14.93
C LEU A 81 9.70 11.20 16.24
N ALA A 82 9.49 10.02 16.85
CA ALA A 82 8.83 9.81 18.13
C ALA A 82 9.66 10.31 19.33
N SER A 83 9.56 11.61 19.60
CA SER A 83 9.41 12.08 20.98
C SER A 83 7.95 12.45 21.31
N SER A 84 7.09 12.61 20.30
CA SER A 84 5.62 12.59 20.47
C SER A 84 4.93 12.23 19.15
N ARG A 85 4.01 11.27 19.16
CA ARG A 85 3.14 10.94 18.00
C ARG A 85 2.36 12.18 17.51
N ASN A 86 2.16 13.17 18.37
CA ASN A 86 1.47 14.42 18.05
C ASN A 86 2.27 15.37 17.13
N SER A 87 3.57 15.12 16.90
CA SER A 87 4.44 15.98 16.08
C SER A 87 4.73 15.44 14.67
N LEU A 88 4.42 14.17 14.39
CA LEU A 88 4.63 13.55 13.09
C LEU A 88 3.38 13.69 12.22
N SER A 89 3.55 14.13 10.98
CA SER A 89 2.50 14.11 9.96
C SER A 89 3.00 13.33 8.75
N SER A 90 2.29 12.26 8.42
CA SER A 90 2.52 11.34 7.32
C SER A 90 1.48 11.54 6.23
N TYR A 91 1.91 11.37 4.98
CA TYR A 91 1.10 11.55 3.79
C TYR A 91 1.37 10.43 2.83
N VAL A 92 0.29 9.86 2.32
CA VAL A 92 0.34 8.68 1.48
C VAL A 92 -0.48 8.95 0.23
N ALA A 93 0.06 8.58 -0.93
CA ALA A 93 -0.65 8.57 -2.19
C ALA A 93 -0.24 7.32 -2.99
N HIS A 94 -1.06 6.28 -2.95
CA HIS A 94 -0.78 5.03 -3.68
C HIS A 94 -1.96 4.47 -4.45
N LYS A 95 -1.65 3.74 -5.51
CA LYS A 95 -2.52 2.77 -6.18
C LYS A 95 -2.30 1.39 -5.56
N ALA A 96 -3.35 0.60 -5.40
CA ALA A 96 -3.31 -0.69 -4.74
C ALA A 96 -3.95 -1.78 -5.61
N TRP A 97 -3.25 -2.91 -5.74
CA TRP A 97 -3.85 -4.15 -6.19
C TRP A 97 -4.18 -5.02 -4.98
N ILE A 98 -5.45 -5.37 -4.86
CA ILE A 98 -5.99 -6.17 -3.77
C ILE A 98 -6.11 -7.61 -4.30
N PRO A 99 -5.59 -8.61 -3.57
CA PRO A 99 -5.85 -10.00 -3.87
C PRO A 99 -7.34 -10.30 -4.06
N GLY A 100 -7.68 -10.90 -5.20
CA GLY A 100 -9.02 -11.43 -5.43
C GLY A 100 -9.22 -12.80 -4.74
N ASP A 101 -10.46 -13.24 -4.66
CA ASP A 101 -10.82 -14.58 -4.16
C ASP A 101 -10.57 -15.69 -5.20
N ASP A 102 -10.34 -15.32 -6.45
CA ASP A 102 -9.96 -16.25 -7.50
C ASP A 102 -8.48 -16.64 -7.31
N ASN A 103 -8.13 -17.90 -7.60
CA ASN A 103 -6.79 -18.50 -7.45
C ASN A 103 -5.62 -17.77 -8.17
N ASN A 104 -5.83 -16.59 -8.76
CA ASN A 104 -4.82 -15.73 -9.37
C ASN A 104 -4.21 -14.78 -8.33
N TYR A 105 -3.51 -15.33 -7.36
CA TYR A 105 -2.72 -14.53 -6.42
C TYR A 105 -1.41 -14.09 -7.08
N TYR A 106 -1.17 -12.78 -7.07
CA TYR A 106 0.14 -12.23 -7.43
C TYR A 106 1.02 -12.10 -6.19
N TYR A 107 2.28 -12.50 -6.35
CA TYR A 107 3.31 -12.48 -5.29
C TYR A 107 4.50 -11.63 -5.70
N GLY A 108 4.27 -10.63 -6.54
CA GLY A 108 5.30 -9.70 -6.93
C GLY A 108 4.79 -8.58 -7.82
N VAL A 109 5.67 -7.62 -8.02
CA VAL A 109 5.44 -6.41 -8.81
C VAL A 109 6.70 -6.02 -9.56
N GLU A 110 6.50 -5.38 -10.69
CA GLU A 110 7.52 -4.57 -11.36
C GLU A 110 6.94 -3.17 -11.62
N ALA A 111 7.75 -2.15 -11.37
CA ALA A 111 7.39 -0.77 -11.64
C ALA A 111 8.64 0.06 -11.97
N THR A 112 8.47 1.04 -12.84
CA THR A 112 9.48 2.05 -13.17
C THR A 112 9.07 3.38 -12.58
N LEU A 113 9.94 3.97 -11.76
CA LEU A 113 9.68 5.20 -11.03
C LEU A 113 10.65 6.28 -11.49
N ASP A 114 10.13 7.43 -11.92
CA ASP A 114 10.95 8.63 -12.06
C ASP A 114 11.60 8.97 -10.69
N VAL A 115 12.88 9.34 -10.71
CA VAL A 115 13.65 9.67 -9.49
C VAL A 115 13.93 11.16 -9.45
N TYR A 116 13.65 11.82 -8.33
CA TYR A 116 13.90 13.25 -8.13
C TYR A 116 14.71 13.50 -6.86
N GLY A 117 15.33 14.69 -6.80
CA GLY A 117 16.12 15.16 -5.66
C GLY A 117 15.55 16.46 -5.08
N PHE A 118 15.66 16.61 -3.76
CA PHE A 118 15.25 17.79 -3.00
C PHE A 118 16.21 18.03 -1.84
N ASN A 119 16.43 19.29 -1.49
CA ASN A 119 17.19 19.63 -0.30
C ASN A 119 16.28 19.58 0.94
N LEU A 120 16.07 18.38 1.47
CA LEU A 120 15.26 18.16 2.68
C LEU A 120 16.07 18.37 3.96
N GLN A 121 15.39 18.82 5.01
CA GLN A 121 15.95 19.00 6.35
C GLN A 121 15.74 17.76 7.23
N PRO A 122 16.52 17.58 8.31
CA PRO A 122 16.23 16.59 9.33
C PRO A 122 14.79 16.72 9.84
N GLY A 123 14.09 15.59 9.91
CA GLY A 123 12.67 15.57 10.25
C GLY A 123 11.73 15.49 9.06
N GLN A 124 12.23 15.61 7.82
CA GLN A 124 11.46 15.35 6.60
C GLN A 124 11.86 14.02 5.94
N LEU A 125 10.93 13.48 5.17
CA LEU A 125 11.07 12.26 4.38
C LEU A 125 10.18 12.36 3.14
N THR A 126 10.70 11.97 1.98
CA THR A 126 9.90 11.74 0.76
C THR A 126 10.38 10.49 0.06
N GLU A 127 9.45 9.72 -0.48
CA GLU A 127 9.68 8.42 -1.10
C GLU A 127 8.86 8.24 -2.37
N GLY A 128 9.43 7.53 -3.33
CA GLY A 128 8.72 6.87 -4.42
C GLY A 128 9.05 5.39 -4.38
N GLY A 129 8.05 4.51 -4.38
CA GLY A 129 8.33 3.09 -4.23
C GLY A 129 7.14 2.17 -4.46
N VAL A 130 7.42 0.90 -4.14
CA VAL A 130 6.45 -0.19 -4.08
C VAL A 130 6.43 -0.77 -2.67
N TRP A 131 5.24 -1.19 -2.23
CA TRP A 131 5.03 -1.82 -0.92
C TRP A 131 4.26 -3.12 -1.08
N ILE A 132 4.75 -4.18 -0.46
CA ILE A 132 4.10 -5.49 -0.40
C ILE A 132 3.84 -5.80 1.07
N ALA A 133 2.59 -6.08 1.42
CA ALA A 133 2.22 -6.41 2.80
C ALA A 133 1.26 -7.60 2.83
N SER A 134 1.33 -8.42 3.87
CA SER A 134 0.34 -9.47 4.11
C SER A 134 -1.06 -8.88 4.27
N THR A 135 -2.06 -9.44 3.59
CA THR A 135 -3.47 -9.14 3.90
C THR A 135 -3.87 -9.93 5.14
N GLY A 136 -4.21 -9.25 6.23
CA GLY A 136 -4.63 -9.91 7.48
C GLY A 136 -5.91 -10.76 7.31
N ASP A 137 -6.28 -11.49 8.37
CA ASP A 137 -7.47 -12.36 8.45
C ASP A 137 -8.72 -11.62 8.98
N GLY A 138 -8.89 -10.35 8.60
CA GLY A 138 -10.00 -9.51 9.07
C GLY A 138 -9.94 -9.09 10.55
N HIS A 139 -8.90 -9.51 11.28
CA HIS A 139 -8.58 -9.02 12.63
C HIS A 139 -7.54 -7.90 12.54
N PRO A 140 -7.32 -7.08 13.59
CA PRO A 140 -6.23 -6.12 13.60
C PRO A 140 -4.87 -6.85 13.64
N ILE A 141 -4.40 -7.18 12.43
CA ILE A 141 -3.01 -7.24 11.99
C ILE A 141 -2.17 -8.41 12.55
N PRO A 142 -1.61 -9.22 11.63
CA PRO A 142 -0.24 -9.70 11.71
C PRO A 142 0.60 -9.13 10.54
N ASP A 143 1.15 -7.92 10.68
CA ASP A 143 1.83 -7.19 9.60
C ASP A 143 3.25 -7.73 9.38
N ASN A 144 3.44 -8.43 8.27
CA ASN A 144 4.72 -8.47 7.58
C ASN A 144 4.62 -7.66 6.30
N GLY A 145 5.69 -6.96 5.96
CA GLY A 145 5.78 -6.36 4.65
C GLY A 145 7.17 -5.85 4.33
N ILE A 146 7.33 -5.49 3.08
CA ILE A 146 8.55 -4.97 2.51
C ILE A 146 8.24 -3.74 1.69
N GLN A 147 9.23 -2.85 1.60
CA GLN A 147 9.19 -1.64 0.81
C GLN A 147 10.49 -1.42 0.06
N ILE A 148 10.38 -1.04 -1.20
CA ILE A 148 11.53 -0.89 -2.10
C ILE A 148 11.29 0.33 -2.98
N GLY A 149 12.30 1.17 -3.15
CA GLY A 149 12.19 2.35 -4.01
C GLY A 149 13.36 3.30 -3.86
N TRP A 150 13.07 4.59 -4.01
CA TRP A 150 13.98 5.67 -3.69
C TRP A 150 13.39 6.56 -2.60
N HIS A 151 14.25 7.10 -1.74
CA HIS A 151 13.85 8.08 -0.72
C HIS A 151 14.92 9.15 -0.51
N ILE A 152 14.49 10.26 0.05
CA ILE A 152 15.37 11.27 0.64
C ILE A 152 15.05 11.31 2.12
N TYR A 153 16.00 10.84 2.94
CA TYR A 153 15.78 10.75 4.38
C TYR A 153 16.99 11.25 5.19
N PRO A 154 17.09 12.57 5.44
CA PRO A 154 18.23 13.16 6.15
C PRO A 154 18.39 12.65 7.58
N GLY A 155 17.30 12.23 8.23
CA GLY A 155 17.37 11.61 9.55
C GLY A 155 18.22 10.35 9.58
N MET A 156 18.20 9.56 8.49
CA MET A 156 18.90 8.29 8.34
C MET A 156 20.29 8.46 7.73
N HIS A 157 20.37 9.08 6.54
CA HIS A 157 21.62 9.15 5.76
C HIS A 157 22.55 10.28 6.17
N LYS A 158 22.06 11.24 6.97
CA LYS A 158 22.77 12.47 7.35
C LYS A 158 23.14 13.36 6.15
N ASP A 159 22.44 13.18 5.03
CA ASP A 159 22.48 14.04 3.85
C ASP A 159 21.07 14.20 3.25
N SER A 160 20.93 15.02 2.21
CA SER A 160 19.67 15.21 1.48
C SER A 160 19.71 14.63 0.06
N ARG A 161 20.57 13.64 -0.19
CA ARG A 161 20.65 12.99 -1.50
C ARG A 161 19.52 11.97 -1.64
N THR A 162 19.25 11.58 -2.87
CA THR A 162 18.29 10.52 -3.17
C THR A 162 19.00 9.18 -3.10
N HIS A 163 18.47 8.26 -2.30
CA HIS A 163 19.06 6.93 -2.10
C HIS A 163 18.11 5.84 -2.58
N PHE A 164 18.67 4.81 -3.20
CA PHE A 164 17.98 3.53 -3.35
C PHE A 164 17.81 2.92 -1.95
N TYR A 165 16.62 2.42 -1.66
CA TYR A 165 16.36 1.80 -0.36
C TYR A 165 15.53 0.54 -0.46
N VAL A 166 15.71 -0.28 0.56
CA VAL A 166 14.82 -1.38 0.88
C VAL A 166 14.44 -1.28 2.35
N GLY A 167 13.29 -1.80 2.74
CA GLY A 167 12.86 -1.87 4.12
C GLY A 167 11.93 -3.05 4.35
N TRP A 168 11.87 -3.50 5.60
CA TRP A 168 10.97 -4.56 6.02
C TRP A 168 10.36 -4.24 7.38
N GLY A 169 9.13 -4.67 7.60
CA GLY A 169 8.45 -4.63 8.89
C GLY A 169 7.92 -6.01 9.24
N ALA A 170 8.06 -6.43 10.50
CA ALA A 170 7.58 -7.72 10.95
C ALA A 170 7.12 -7.68 12.41
N LYS A 171 5.81 -7.82 12.63
CA LYS A 171 5.25 -7.86 13.98
C LYS A 171 5.71 -9.15 14.66
N GLY A 172 6.44 -9.02 15.77
CA GLY A 172 7.05 -10.13 16.50
C GLY A 172 8.54 -10.35 16.25
N SER A 173 9.15 -9.62 15.32
CA SER A 173 10.62 -9.55 15.21
C SER A 173 11.21 -8.67 16.34
N PRO A 174 12.41 -8.98 16.88
CA PRO A 174 13.06 -8.17 17.91
C PRO A 174 13.19 -6.69 17.53
N ASP A 175 13.51 -6.41 16.26
CA ASP A 175 13.73 -5.06 15.74
C ASP A 175 12.44 -4.37 15.26
N LYS A 176 11.32 -5.10 15.17
CA LYS A 176 10.00 -4.69 14.61
C LYS A 176 10.02 -4.26 13.12
N GLY A 177 11.18 -3.94 12.57
CA GLY A 177 11.46 -3.67 11.16
C GLY A 177 12.82 -2.99 10.97
N CYS A 178 13.26 -2.83 9.73
CA CYS A 178 14.53 -2.19 9.42
C CYS A 178 14.59 -1.57 8.02
N PHE A 179 15.48 -0.60 7.86
CA PHE A 179 15.88 -0.09 6.55
C PHE A 179 17.25 -0.61 6.14
N ASN A 180 17.40 -0.79 4.83
CA ASN A 180 18.63 -1.18 4.17
C ASN A 180 19.26 -2.40 4.85
N MET A 181 20.56 -2.33 5.08
CA MET A 181 21.33 -3.35 5.81
C MET A 181 21.81 -2.81 7.17
N VAL A 182 21.09 -1.83 7.74
CA VAL A 182 21.41 -1.25 9.06
C VAL A 182 21.29 -2.30 10.17
N CYS A 183 20.35 -3.23 10.01
CA CYS A 183 20.22 -4.40 10.85
C CYS A 183 19.97 -5.66 9.98
N PRO A 184 20.13 -6.86 10.54
CA PRO A 184 19.96 -8.11 9.80
C PRO A 184 18.55 -8.23 9.19
N GLY A 185 18.47 -8.60 7.91
CA GLY A 185 17.19 -8.87 7.25
C GLY A 185 17.35 -9.01 5.75
N PHE A 186 17.89 -7.99 5.08
CA PHE A 186 18.17 -8.07 3.65
C PHE A 186 19.51 -8.78 3.38
N ARG A 187 19.53 -9.69 2.41
CA ARG A 187 20.73 -10.41 1.95
C ARG A 187 21.14 -9.90 0.58
N LYS A 188 22.19 -9.06 0.54
CA LYS A 188 22.77 -8.54 -0.70
C LYS A 188 23.50 -9.65 -1.46
N THR A 189 23.28 -9.70 -2.77
CA THR A 189 23.95 -10.61 -3.71
C THR A 189 24.69 -9.85 -4.82
N SER A 190 24.29 -8.62 -5.14
CA SER A 190 24.98 -7.79 -6.14
C SER A 190 26.32 -7.26 -5.63
N SER A 191 27.30 -7.09 -6.53
CA SER A 191 28.55 -6.36 -6.28
C SER A 191 28.49 -4.89 -6.69
N SER A 192 27.51 -4.49 -7.51
CA SER A 192 27.48 -3.16 -8.15
C SER A 192 26.57 -2.15 -7.47
N ILE A 193 25.58 -2.60 -6.70
CA ILE A 193 24.61 -1.74 -6.02
C ILE A 193 24.21 -2.36 -4.67
N ALA A 194 24.00 -1.52 -3.68
CA ALA A 194 23.55 -1.87 -2.34
C ALA A 194 22.36 -0.97 -1.92
N PRO A 195 21.41 -1.49 -1.13
CA PRO A 195 20.45 -0.62 -0.45
C PRO A 195 21.18 0.41 0.44
N GLY A 196 20.81 1.67 0.31
CA GLY A 196 21.50 2.81 0.91
C GLY A 196 22.45 3.54 -0.05
N ASP A 197 22.72 3.00 -1.23
CA ASP A 197 23.53 3.72 -2.22
C ASP A 197 22.79 4.95 -2.78
N VAL A 198 23.58 5.97 -3.09
CA VAL A 198 23.11 7.23 -3.68
C VAL A 198 22.72 6.98 -5.14
N ILE A 199 21.57 7.52 -5.55
CA ILE A 199 21.16 7.58 -6.94
C ILE A 199 21.61 8.93 -7.49
N ASP A 200 22.57 8.91 -8.40
CA ASP A 200 23.10 10.08 -9.09
C ASP A 200 23.47 9.70 -10.54
N PRO A 201 23.05 10.46 -11.56
CA PRO A 201 22.18 11.64 -11.49
C PRO A 201 20.70 11.31 -11.18
N VAL A 202 19.97 12.32 -10.69
CA VAL A 202 18.49 12.31 -10.57
C VAL A 202 17.84 13.11 -11.71
N SER A 203 16.52 12.98 -11.87
CA SER A 203 15.77 13.71 -12.91
C SER A 203 15.84 15.22 -12.72
N SER A 204 15.82 15.93 -13.85
CA SER A 204 15.55 17.36 -13.89
C SER A 204 14.13 17.61 -14.41
N ILE A 205 13.42 18.59 -13.84
CA ILE A 205 11.99 18.85 -14.12
C ILE A 205 11.74 19.07 -15.63
N ASN A 206 12.65 19.78 -16.31
CA ASN A 206 12.54 20.14 -17.74
C ASN A 206 13.73 19.61 -18.56
N GLY A 207 14.35 18.52 -18.13
CA GLY A 207 15.53 17.98 -18.80
C GLY A 207 15.57 16.47 -18.79
N THR A 208 16.76 15.90 -18.64
CA THR A 208 16.94 14.46 -18.65
C THR A 208 16.18 13.83 -17.47
N LYS A 209 15.28 12.90 -17.81
CA LYS A 209 14.63 12.04 -16.83
C LYS A 209 15.55 10.88 -16.46
N GLN A 210 15.60 10.58 -15.17
CA GLN A 210 16.28 9.45 -14.58
C GLN A 210 15.22 8.60 -13.88
N TYR A 211 15.31 7.29 -14.03
CA TYR A 211 14.33 6.38 -13.44
C TYR A 211 15.00 5.14 -12.86
N ILE A 212 14.32 4.55 -11.88
CA ILE A 212 14.63 3.21 -11.41
C ILE A 212 13.54 2.26 -11.82
N THR A 213 13.92 1.08 -12.29
CA THR A 213 12.99 -0.05 -12.39
C THR A 213 13.25 -0.97 -11.21
N VAL A 214 12.21 -1.19 -10.41
CA VAL A 214 12.23 -2.13 -9.29
C VAL A 214 11.37 -3.33 -9.64
N ARG A 215 11.91 -4.53 -9.45
CA ARG A 215 11.17 -5.79 -9.58
C ARG A 215 11.31 -6.55 -8.28
N VAL A 216 10.19 -6.86 -7.66
CA VAL A 216 10.12 -7.55 -6.37
C VAL A 216 9.19 -8.73 -6.52
N PHE A 217 9.68 -9.94 -6.27
CA PHE A 217 8.87 -11.14 -6.43
C PHE A 217 9.29 -12.21 -5.44
N LYS A 218 8.33 -13.05 -5.08
CA LYS A 218 8.59 -14.23 -4.27
C LYS A 218 9.07 -15.38 -5.14
N ASP A 219 10.26 -15.87 -4.88
CA ASP A 219 10.78 -17.04 -5.56
C ASP A 219 10.05 -18.31 -5.10
N LYS A 220 9.55 -19.10 -6.06
CA LYS A 220 8.74 -20.30 -5.81
C LYS A 220 9.55 -21.40 -5.10
N SER A 221 10.86 -21.49 -5.37
CA SER A 221 11.70 -22.58 -4.88
C SER A 221 12.14 -22.39 -3.42
N SER A 222 12.62 -21.20 -3.09
CA SER A 222 13.11 -20.83 -1.76
C SER A 222 12.00 -20.29 -0.87
N GLY A 223 11.03 -19.58 -1.46
CA GLY A 223 10.04 -18.75 -0.77
C GLY A 223 10.55 -17.36 -0.40
N ASP A 224 11.79 -17.03 -0.76
CA ASP A 224 12.42 -15.75 -0.45
C ASP A 224 11.92 -14.63 -1.39
N TRP A 225 11.93 -13.39 -0.91
CA TRP A 225 11.49 -12.23 -1.69
C TRP A 225 12.67 -11.55 -2.36
N HIS A 226 12.83 -11.79 -3.65
CA HIS A 226 13.92 -11.25 -4.46
C HIS A 226 13.65 -9.79 -4.83
N VAL A 227 14.71 -8.99 -4.76
CA VAL A 227 14.71 -7.57 -5.15
C VAL A 227 15.70 -7.38 -6.28
N HIS A 228 15.18 -6.87 -7.39
CA HIS A 228 15.96 -6.43 -8.53
C HIS A 228 15.82 -4.93 -8.72
N TYR A 229 16.88 -4.31 -9.22
CA TYR A 229 17.00 -2.87 -9.40
C TYR A 229 17.73 -2.57 -10.71
N GLY A 230 17.27 -1.56 -11.44
CA GLY A 230 17.94 -1.02 -12.61
C GLY A 230 17.84 0.49 -12.62
N LEU A 231 18.96 1.19 -12.74
CA LEU A 231 19.00 2.63 -13.01
C LEU A 231 19.02 2.83 -14.52
N ASN A 232 18.02 3.53 -15.07
CA ASN A 232 17.84 3.79 -16.50
C ASN A 232 17.92 2.54 -17.41
N GLY A 233 17.44 1.40 -16.91
CA GLY A 233 17.58 0.15 -17.63
C GLY A 233 16.89 -1.03 -16.92
N PRO A 234 17.03 -2.23 -17.48
CA PRO A 234 16.35 -3.41 -16.97
C PRO A 234 16.82 -3.78 -15.56
N PRO A 235 15.92 -4.24 -14.68
CA PRO A 235 16.25 -4.54 -13.30
C PRO A 235 17.11 -5.80 -13.18
N LYS A 236 18.24 -5.70 -12.46
CA LYS A 236 19.17 -6.80 -12.18
C LYS A 236 19.08 -7.24 -10.71
N PRO A 237 19.40 -8.50 -10.38
CA PRO A 237 19.39 -8.96 -8.99
C PRO A 237 20.25 -8.09 -8.07
N VAL A 238 19.68 -7.66 -6.94
CA VAL A 238 20.39 -6.92 -5.87
C VAL A 238 20.58 -7.78 -4.64
N GLY A 239 19.55 -8.54 -4.29
CA GLY A 239 19.49 -9.33 -3.08
C GLY A 239 18.08 -9.83 -2.80
N TYR A 240 17.82 -10.28 -1.60
CA TYR A 240 16.53 -10.82 -1.20
C TYR A 240 16.24 -10.66 0.29
N PHE A 241 14.96 -10.71 0.66
CA PHE A 241 14.52 -10.90 2.04
C PHE A 241 14.21 -12.38 2.26
N PRO A 242 14.84 -13.04 3.25
CA PRO A 242 14.55 -14.43 3.58
C PRO A 242 13.09 -14.61 4.00
N LYS A 243 12.43 -15.71 3.60
CA LYS A 243 11.05 -16.02 3.98
C LYS A 243 10.82 -16.05 5.49
N SER A 244 11.84 -16.46 6.25
CA SER A 244 11.79 -16.52 7.71
C SER A 244 11.67 -15.14 8.36
N LEU A 245 12.05 -14.08 7.64
CA LEU A 245 11.86 -12.69 8.08
C LEU A 245 10.40 -12.25 7.98
N LEU A 246 9.63 -12.87 7.08
CA LEU A 246 8.29 -12.45 6.67
C LEU A 246 7.28 -13.62 6.79
N PRO A 247 7.08 -14.20 7.99
CA PRO A 247 6.26 -15.39 8.17
C PRO A 247 4.80 -15.23 7.68
N ALA A 248 4.19 -14.05 7.85
CA ALA A 248 2.82 -13.79 7.37
C ALA A 248 2.71 -13.61 5.84
N MET A 249 3.83 -13.70 5.11
CA MET A 249 3.88 -13.63 3.65
C MET A 249 4.32 -14.97 3.01
N ILE A 250 4.37 -16.06 3.80
CA ILE A 250 4.77 -17.40 3.33
C ILE A 250 3.69 -18.10 2.51
N ASP A 251 2.43 -18.01 2.90
CA ASP A 251 1.32 -18.74 2.27
C ASP A 251 0.07 -17.88 2.11
N ARG A 252 0.15 -16.61 2.51
CA ARG A 252 -0.98 -15.68 2.50
C ARG A 252 -0.96 -14.78 1.27
N PRO A 253 -2.14 -14.34 0.80
CA PRO A 253 -2.24 -13.27 -0.17
C PRO A 253 -1.56 -11.98 0.32
N VAL A 254 -1.11 -11.16 -0.63
CA VAL A 254 -0.39 -9.92 -0.34
C VAL A 254 -1.01 -8.73 -1.04
N LEU A 255 -1.13 -7.62 -0.32
CA LEU A 255 -1.51 -6.33 -0.85
C LEU A 255 -0.30 -5.72 -1.55
N LEU A 256 -0.48 -5.33 -2.81
CA LEU A 256 0.56 -4.72 -3.65
C LEU A 256 0.24 -3.25 -3.85
N ARG A 257 1.19 -2.35 -3.57
CA ARG A 257 0.99 -0.89 -3.66
C ARG A 257 2.13 -0.21 -4.39
N PHE A 258 1.78 0.89 -5.07
CA PHE A 258 2.69 1.70 -5.89
C PHE A 258 2.37 3.18 -5.67
N GLY A 259 3.38 4.03 -5.55
CA GLY A 259 3.17 5.48 -5.44
C GLY A 259 4.20 6.18 -4.57
N GLY A 260 3.72 7.13 -3.76
CA GLY A 260 4.57 7.98 -2.95
C GLY A 260 4.17 8.06 -1.48
N TYR A 261 5.18 8.34 -0.66
CA TYR A 261 5.06 8.58 0.77
C TYR A 261 5.83 9.86 1.13
N ALA A 262 5.28 10.68 1.99
CA ALA A 262 5.91 11.90 2.47
C ALA A 262 5.63 12.05 3.97
N ALA A 263 6.63 12.42 4.76
CA ALA A 263 6.43 12.65 6.19
C ALA A 263 7.25 13.83 6.69
N ARG A 264 6.75 14.46 7.75
CA ARG A 264 7.45 15.54 8.46
C ARG A 264 7.25 15.47 9.96
N LYS A 265 8.26 15.91 10.71
CA LYS A 265 8.14 16.24 12.13
C LYS A 265 7.99 17.75 12.28
N LYS A 266 6.88 18.21 12.87
CA LYS A 266 6.69 19.62 13.22
C LYS A 266 7.86 20.12 14.07
N PRO A 267 8.36 21.35 13.82
CA PRO A 267 7.79 22.37 12.94
C PRO A 267 8.29 22.34 11.48
N ALA A 268 8.93 21.26 11.00
CA ALA A 268 9.40 21.21 9.62
C ALA A 268 8.23 21.36 8.62
N PRO A 269 8.46 22.00 7.45
CA PRO A 269 7.44 22.13 6.42
C PRO A 269 7.15 20.78 5.74
N ASN A 270 6.01 20.70 5.06
CA ASN A 270 5.68 19.54 4.24
C ASN A 270 6.72 19.33 3.13
N PRO A 271 7.32 18.15 3.00
CA PRO A 271 8.21 17.88 1.87
C PRO A 271 7.40 17.67 0.59
N PRO A 272 7.93 18.03 -0.57
CA PRO A 272 7.32 17.66 -1.85
C PRO A 272 7.34 16.13 -2.04
N MET A 273 6.35 15.61 -2.78
CA MET A 273 6.28 14.21 -3.20
C MET A 273 6.46 14.09 -4.71
N GLY A 274 7.11 13.02 -5.17
CA GLY A 274 7.43 12.85 -6.59
C GLY A 274 8.41 13.93 -7.03
N ASN A 275 7.97 14.82 -7.92
CA ASN A 275 8.76 15.98 -8.35
C ASN A 275 8.22 17.32 -7.84
N GLY A 276 7.26 17.30 -6.92
CA GLY A 276 6.64 18.51 -6.37
C GLY A 276 5.51 19.10 -7.21
N TYR A 277 5.22 18.54 -8.40
CA TYR A 277 4.11 19.00 -9.25
C TYR A 277 2.86 18.14 -9.06
N VAL A 278 1.70 18.79 -9.17
CA VAL A 278 0.42 18.10 -9.15
C VAL A 278 0.17 17.36 -10.47
N PRO A 279 -0.49 16.18 -10.46
CA PRO A 279 -0.75 15.35 -11.65
C PRO A 279 -1.72 15.93 -12.68
N LEU A 280 -2.05 17.22 -12.60
CA LEU A 280 -2.84 17.94 -13.61
C LEU A 280 -2.02 18.27 -14.86
N SER A 281 -0.71 18.07 -14.77
CA SER A 281 0.27 18.32 -15.83
C SER A 281 0.98 17.02 -16.16
N SER A 282 1.24 16.77 -17.45
CA SER A 282 2.10 15.66 -17.91
C SER A 282 3.56 15.79 -17.44
N THR A 283 3.87 16.85 -16.68
CA THR A 283 5.16 17.12 -16.08
C THR A 283 5.31 16.56 -14.67
N ALA A 284 4.27 15.97 -14.05
CA ALA A 284 4.38 15.36 -12.72
C ALA A 284 5.25 14.07 -12.73
N ALA A 285 5.63 13.59 -11.54
CA ALA A 285 6.37 12.33 -11.43
C ALA A 285 5.52 11.15 -11.92
N LEU A 286 6.17 10.25 -12.67
CA LEU A 286 5.52 9.11 -13.29
C LEU A 286 5.92 7.81 -12.59
N VAL A 287 4.93 6.95 -12.32
CA VAL A 287 5.13 5.51 -12.16
C VAL A 287 4.63 4.86 -13.44
N SER A 288 5.44 4.00 -14.06
CA SER A 288 5.15 3.34 -15.33
C SER A 288 5.58 1.88 -15.32
N ASN A 289 5.31 1.17 -16.42
CA ASN A 289 5.62 -0.27 -16.56
C ASN A 289 5.08 -1.09 -15.38
N LEU A 290 3.84 -0.79 -14.95
CA LEU A 290 3.19 -1.52 -13.87
C LEU A 290 2.88 -2.95 -14.31
N LYS A 291 3.49 -3.89 -13.61
CA LYS A 291 3.21 -5.32 -13.78
C LYS A 291 3.00 -5.99 -12.43
N LEU A 292 2.14 -6.99 -12.44
CA LEU A 292 1.97 -7.96 -11.38
C LEU A 292 2.69 -9.26 -11.77
N ILE A 293 3.26 -9.96 -10.79
CA ILE A 293 4.02 -11.19 -11.02
C ILE A 293 3.29 -12.33 -10.33
N ASP A 294 2.89 -13.34 -11.09
CA ASP A 294 2.17 -14.51 -10.55
C ASP A 294 3.10 -15.49 -9.84
N ALA A 295 2.53 -16.54 -9.25
CA ALA A 295 3.27 -17.57 -8.52
C ALA A 295 4.25 -18.37 -9.39
N ASP A 296 4.08 -18.36 -10.71
CA ASP A 296 4.97 -19.02 -11.68
C ASP A 296 6.04 -18.05 -12.22
N GLY A 297 6.00 -16.78 -11.80
CA GLY A 297 6.94 -15.75 -12.17
C GLY A 297 6.60 -15.03 -13.48
N ASN A 298 5.40 -15.24 -14.04
CA ASN A 298 4.98 -14.56 -15.27
C ASN A 298 4.52 -13.12 -14.99
N ASP A 299 4.80 -12.24 -15.94
CA ASP A 299 4.43 -10.83 -15.90
C ASP A 299 3.02 -10.59 -16.44
N HIS A 300 2.22 -9.83 -15.70
CA HIS A 300 0.87 -9.41 -16.08
C HIS A 300 0.78 -7.89 -16.04
N ILE A 301 0.56 -7.25 -17.20
CA ILE A 301 0.48 -5.79 -17.30
C ILE A 301 -0.79 -5.28 -16.62
N VAL A 302 -0.67 -4.20 -15.84
CA VAL A 302 -1.81 -3.50 -15.25
C VAL A 302 -2.40 -2.52 -16.27
N ASN A 303 -3.47 -2.91 -16.96
CA ASN A 303 -4.14 -2.09 -17.98
C ASN A 303 -5.46 -1.47 -17.51
N THR A 304 -5.83 -1.65 -16.25
CA THR A 304 -7.05 -1.11 -15.64
C THR A 304 -6.72 -0.12 -14.53
N ASP A 305 -7.65 0.80 -14.27
CA ASP A 305 -7.52 1.66 -13.10
C ASP A 305 -7.59 0.85 -11.81
N LEU A 306 -6.68 1.17 -10.89
CA LEU A 306 -6.60 0.51 -9.59
C LEU A 306 -7.27 1.35 -8.50
N PRO A 307 -7.87 0.70 -7.48
CA PRO A 307 -8.20 1.35 -6.23
C PRO A 307 -7.01 2.16 -5.71
N TYR A 308 -7.30 3.30 -5.08
CA TYR A 308 -6.28 4.18 -4.57
C TYR A 308 -6.58 4.62 -3.16
N PHE A 309 -5.53 5.03 -2.46
CA PHE A 309 -5.62 5.60 -1.14
C PHE A 309 -4.75 6.86 -1.08
N VAL A 310 -5.35 7.97 -0.63
CA VAL A 310 -4.69 9.28 -0.53
C VAL A 310 -5.13 9.99 0.76
N THR A 311 -4.20 10.24 1.68
CA THR A 311 -4.52 10.90 2.96
C THR A 311 -4.84 12.39 2.82
N SER A 312 -4.27 13.07 1.83
CA SER A 312 -4.51 14.49 1.57
C SER A 312 -4.48 14.79 0.07
N LYS A 313 -5.63 14.58 -0.58
CA LYS A 313 -5.78 14.67 -2.04
C LYS A 313 -5.44 16.05 -2.61
N GLN A 314 -5.62 17.11 -1.82
CA GLN A 314 -5.26 18.47 -2.22
C GLN A 314 -3.74 18.69 -2.24
N CYS A 315 -2.98 17.96 -1.42
CA CYS A 315 -1.54 18.13 -1.29
C CYS A 315 -0.77 17.19 -2.22
N TYR A 316 -1.23 15.94 -2.33
CA TYR A 316 -0.56 14.89 -3.09
C TYR A 316 -1.58 14.07 -3.91
N PRO A 317 -2.10 14.60 -5.03
CA PRO A 317 -3.04 13.86 -5.85
C PRO A 317 -2.39 12.68 -6.60
N LEU A 318 -3.25 11.83 -7.17
CA LEU A 318 -2.90 10.77 -8.12
C LEU A 318 -3.74 10.93 -9.40
N SER A 319 -3.18 10.60 -10.56
CA SER A 319 -3.98 10.37 -11.77
C SER A 319 -4.62 8.97 -11.76
N VAL A 320 -5.51 8.73 -12.73
CA VAL A 320 -5.94 7.36 -13.07
C VAL A 320 -4.75 6.57 -13.63
N VAL A 321 -4.80 5.24 -13.51
CA VAL A 321 -3.91 4.38 -14.28
C VAL A 321 -4.42 4.34 -15.71
N ASP A 322 -3.53 4.63 -16.64
CA ASP A 322 -3.75 4.46 -18.07
C ASP A 322 -2.53 3.72 -18.63
N SER A 323 -2.75 2.64 -19.38
CA SER A 323 -1.69 1.91 -20.08
C SER A 323 -0.48 1.53 -19.20
N GLY A 324 -0.73 1.06 -17.96
CA GLY A 324 0.32 0.63 -17.04
C GLY A 324 1.13 1.75 -16.40
N GLN A 325 0.60 2.98 -16.37
CA GLN A 325 1.25 4.12 -15.77
C GLN A 325 0.27 5.09 -15.09
N PHE A 326 0.76 5.85 -14.11
CA PHE A 326 0.02 6.95 -13.48
C PHE A 326 0.99 8.01 -12.95
N PHE A 327 0.49 9.24 -12.87
CA PHE A 327 1.19 10.38 -12.31
C PHE A 327 0.85 10.57 -10.82
N TYR A 328 1.84 10.98 -10.04
CA TYR A 328 1.70 11.26 -8.62
C TYR A 328 2.61 12.41 -8.19
N GLY A 329 2.32 12.99 -7.03
CA GLY A 329 3.18 13.98 -6.40
C GLY A 329 2.42 15.22 -5.96
N GLY A 330 3.16 16.27 -5.63
CA GLY A 330 2.62 17.55 -5.24
C GLY A 330 3.57 18.31 -4.31
N PRO A 331 3.34 19.62 -4.13
CA PRO A 331 4.30 20.50 -3.47
C PRO A 331 4.34 20.34 -1.94
N GLY A 332 3.35 19.66 -1.37
CA GLY A 332 3.12 19.59 0.07
C GLY A 332 1.87 20.33 0.51
N CYS A 333 1.43 20.08 1.74
CA CYS A 333 0.32 20.83 2.33
C CYS A 333 0.78 22.23 2.80
N VAL A 334 -0.10 23.22 2.65
CA VAL A 334 0.04 24.49 3.37
C VAL A 334 -0.51 24.27 4.78
N ASP A 335 0.30 24.53 5.79
CA ASP A 335 -0.16 24.50 7.18
C ASP A 335 -0.99 25.78 7.41
N ASN A 336 -2.27 25.62 7.80
CA ASN A 336 -3.13 26.73 8.22
C ASN A 336 -2.80 27.18 9.64
#